data_AF-A0A5A5TXB7-F1
#
_entry.id   AF-A0A5A5TXB7-F1
#
_cell.length_a   1.000
_cell.length_b   1.000
_cell.length_c   1.000
_cell.angle_alpha   90.00
_cell.angle_beta   90.00
_cell.angle_gamma   90.00
#
_symmetry.space_group_name_H-M   'P 1'
#
loop_
_entity.id
_entity.type
_entity.pdbx_description
1 polymer ?
#
loop_
_entity_poly.entity_id
_entity_poly.type
_entity_poly.pdbx_seq_one_letter_code
_entity_poly.pdbx_strand_id
1 'polypeptide(L)'
;MGLFDGIKKEMQLSQEKAAKEKENKKKYDNYQIELKSKFVASGRIGINKFNDELKIIKVSTESYFKDVYVEYKNITEVKIDEKINEKTQTKNVGKRKGVITRSVVGTILMPGVGTVVGGLTAKKENKIQSITTQDIKRKIVLIQNTPYQSLLKITYNEELFSKLKSIINNNTETVEETIYKEERTDNGLSDLIALKELFDQGIITQEDFDAKKKQILGL
;
A
#
# COMPACT_ATOMS: atom_id res chain seq x y z
N MET A 1 13.17 -34.28 -27.82
CA MET A 1 13.24 -32.80 -27.79
C MET A 1 14.49 -32.43 -27.00
N GLY A 2 15.45 -31.73 -27.60
CA GLY A 2 16.80 -31.54 -27.04
C GLY A 2 16.89 -30.36 -26.08
N LEU A 3 17.87 -30.39 -25.17
CA LEU A 3 18.15 -29.32 -24.19
C LEU A 3 18.25 -27.92 -24.83
N PHE A 4 18.75 -27.83 -26.06
CA PHE A 4 18.88 -26.57 -26.82
C PHE A 4 17.53 -25.95 -27.24
N ASP A 5 16.49 -26.76 -27.50
CA ASP A 5 15.16 -26.24 -27.84
C ASP A 5 14.49 -25.58 -26.64
N GLY A 6 14.70 -26.12 -25.44
CA GLY A 6 14.21 -25.55 -24.18
C GLY A 6 14.81 -24.17 -23.91
N ILE A 7 16.13 -24.05 -24.02
CA ILE A 7 16.86 -22.78 -23.82
C ILE A 7 16.42 -21.71 -24.82
N LYS A 8 16.23 -22.09 -26.10
CA LYS A 8 15.77 -21.15 -27.13
C LYS A 8 14.36 -20.63 -26.83
N LYS A 9 13.46 -21.50 -26.37
CA LYS A 9 12.09 -21.12 -25.97
C LYS A 9 12.08 -20.18 -24.76
N GLU A 10 12.89 -20.46 -23.74
CA GLU A 10 13.03 -19.57 -22.58
C GLU A 10 13.62 -18.20 -22.95
N MET A 11 14.62 -18.19 -23.83
CA MET A 11 15.21 -16.94 -24.33
C MET A 11 14.20 -16.10 -25.10
N GLN A 12 13.38 -16.72 -25.97
CA GLN A 12 12.30 -16.02 -26.68
C GLN A 12 11.25 -15.46 -25.71
N LEU A 13 10.80 -16.24 -24.74
CA LEU A 13 9.86 -15.78 -23.71
C LEU A 13 10.43 -14.61 -22.88
N SER A 14 11.72 -14.65 -22.56
CA SER A 14 12.42 -13.56 -21.86
C SER A 14 12.48 -12.29 -22.72
N GLN A 15 12.80 -12.42 -24.01
CA GLN A 15 12.84 -11.31 -24.96
C GLN A 15 11.46 -10.68 -25.15
N GLU A 16 10.41 -11.49 -25.29
CA GLU A 16 9.02 -11.01 -25.40
C GLU A 16 8.57 -10.28 -24.13
N LYS A 17 8.87 -10.82 -22.94
CA LYS A 17 8.59 -10.15 -21.67
C LYS A 17 9.30 -8.80 -21.57
N ALA A 18 10.60 -8.76 -21.92
CA ALA A 18 11.38 -7.53 -21.89
C ALA A 18 10.87 -6.49 -22.91
N ALA A 19 10.44 -6.93 -24.10
CA ALA A 19 9.83 -6.05 -25.10
C ALA A 19 8.49 -5.46 -24.60
N LYS A 20 7.63 -6.31 -24.02
CA LYS A 20 6.35 -5.89 -23.44
C LYS A 20 6.53 -4.93 -22.27
N GLU A 21 7.52 -5.16 -21.41
CA GLU A 21 7.85 -4.27 -20.30
C GLU A 21 8.32 -2.89 -20.79
N LYS A 22 9.18 -2.85 -21.82
CA LYS A 22 9.61 -1.59 -22.45
C LYS A 22 8.44 -0.84 -23.07
N GLU A 23 7.52 -1.55 -23.72
CA GLU A 23 6.32 -0.94 -24.30
C GLU A 23 5.40 -0.36 -23.20
N ASN A 24 5.14 -1.14 -22.14
CA ASN A 24 4.35 -0.69 -20.99
C ASN A 24 4.97 0.54 -20.31
N LYS A 25 6.29 0.56 -20.17
CA LYS A 25 7.03 1.72 -19.67
C LYS A 25 6.80 2.96 -20.53
N LYS A 26 6.98 2.84 -21.85
CA LYS A 26 6.80 3.96 -22.78
C LYS A 26 5.37 4.51 -22.72
N LYS A 27 4.37 3.62 -22.67
CA LYS A 27 2.96 4.01 -22.50
C LYS A 27 2.75 4.76 -21.18
N TYR A 28 3.31 4.24 -20.10
CA TYR A 28 3.24 4.88 -18.78
C TYR A 28 3.90 6.26 -18.77
N ASP A 29 5.11 6.40 -19.32
CA ASP A 29 5.83 7.68 -19.37
C ASP A 29 5.04 8.74 -20.17
N ASN A 30 4.46 8.37 -21.31
CA ASN A 30 3.60 9.25 -22.10
C ASN A 30 2.35 9.68 -21.32
N TYR A 31 1.69 8.74 -20.65
CA TYR A 31 0.53 9.02 -19.81
C TYR A 31 0.88 9.98 -18.64
N GLN A 32 2.05 9.82 -18.02
CA GLN A 32 2.53 10.75 -16.99
C GLN A 32 2.79 12.16 -17.54
N ILE A 33 3.34 12.28 -18.76
CA ILE A 33 3.52 13.59 -19.43
C ILE A 33 2.17 14.25 -19.70
N GLU A 34 1.19 13.49 -20.16
CA GLU A 34 -0.16 13.97 -20.42
C GLU A 34 -0.82 14.50 -19.13
N LEU A 35 -0.82 13.69 -18.06
CA LEU A 35 -1.36 14.12 -16.77
C LEU A 35 -0.66 15.37 -16.25
N LYS A 36 0.67 15.41 -16.34
CA LYS A 36 1.45 16.58 -15.93
C LYS A 36 1.06 17.84 -16.71
N SER A 37 0.80 17.72 -18.01
CA SER A 37 0.43 18.87 -18.86
C SER A 37 -0.95 19.45 -18.49
N LYS A 38 -1.87 18.60 -18.01
CA LYS A 38 -3.22 18.98 -17.59
C LYS A 38 -3.29 19.42 -16.13
N PHE A 39 -2.31 19.03 -15.32
CA PHE A 39 -2.36 19.22 -13.88
C PHE A 39 -2.11 20.67 -13.45
N VAL A 40 -3.10 21.24 -12.77
CA VAL A 40 -2.99 22.50 -12.04
C VAL A 40 -3.34 22.20 -10.58
N ALA A 41 -2.45 22.50 -9.64
CA ALA A 41 -2.72 22.21 -8.23
C ALA A 41 -3.78 23.15 -7.65
N SER A 42 -4.80 22.59 -7.00
CA SER A 42 -5.76 23.37 -6.17
C SER A 42 -5.45 23.24 -4.67
N GLY A 43 -4.70 22.20 -4.27
CA GLY A 43 -4.30 21.98 -2.88
C GLY A 43 -2.92 21.31 -2.74
N ARG A 44 -2.43 21.25 -1.50
CA ARG A 44 -1.14 20.62 -1.16
C ARG A 44 -1.17 19.97 0.22
N ILE A 45 -0.42 18.88 0.37
CA ILE A 45 -0.14 18.20 1.64
C ILE A 45 1.35 17.86 1.67
N GLY A 46 2.11 18.58 2.50
CA GLY A 46 3.57 18.54 2.48
C GLY A 46 4.13 18.91 1.09
N ILE A 47 4.92 18.01 0.50
CA ILE A 47 5.49 18.15 -0.85
C ILE A 47 4.54 17.68 -1.97
N ASN A 48 3.46 16.99 -1.60
CA ASN A 48 2.49 16.44 -2.53
C ASN A 48 1.44 17.50 -2.85
N LYS A 49 0.93 17.48 -4.09
CA LYS A 49 -0.08 18.44 -4.56
C LYS A 49 -1.26 17.68 -5.13
N PHE A 50 -2.45 18.23 -5.03
CA PHE A 50 -3.65 17.59 -5.56
C PHE A 50 -4.57 18.61 -6.22
N ASN A 51 -5.47 18.10 -7.04
CA ASN A 51 -6.62 18.83 -7.53
C ASN A 51 -7.83 17.91 -7.52
N ASP A 52 -8.80 18.23 -6.67
CA ASP A 52 -10.02 17.43 -6.49
C ASP A 52 -10.98 17.55 -7.68
N GLU A 53 -11.01 18.69 -8.37
CA GLU A 53 -11.82 18.90 -9.58
C GLU A 53 -11.29 18.06 -10.74
N LEU A 54 -9.97 18.08 -10.95
CA LEU A 54 -9.30 17.26 -11.95
C LEU A 54 -9.17 15.79 -11.52
N LYS A 55 -9.46 15.47 -10.25
CA LYS A 55 -9.28 14.14 -9.64
C LYS A 55 -7.87 13.57 -9.87
N ILE A 56 -6.84 14.41 -9.72
CA ILE A 56 -5.43 14.03 -9.89
C ILE A 56 -4.64 14.42 -8.64
N ILE A 57 -3.78 13.52 -8.17
CA ILE A 57 -2.77 13.79 -7.13
C ILE A 57 -1.37 13.61 -7.69
N LYS A 58 -0.49 14.58 -7.40
CA LYS A 58 0.94 14.54 -7.65
C LYS A 58 1.65 14.11 -6.36
N VAL A 59 2.22 12.91 -6.36
CA VAL A 59 2.94 12.32 -5.24
C VAL A 59 4.44 12.25 -5.49
N SER A 60 5.24 12.60 -4.49
CA SER A 60 6.70 12.44 -4.52
C SER A 60 7.06 11.05 -4.01
N THR A 61 7.67 10.23 -4.86
CA THR A 61 8.00 8.83 -4.55
C THR A 61 9.48 8.66 -4.20
N GLU A 62 9.78 7.74 -3.28
CA GLU A 62 11.17 7.49 -2.85
C GLU A 62 11.99 6.74 -3.91
N SER A 63 11.39 5.80 -4.64
CA SER A 63 12.11 4.94 -5.59
C SER A 63 12.62 5.67 -6.83
N TYR A 64 12.11 6.86 -7.14
CA TYR A 64 12.33 7.48 -8.45
C TYR A 64 12.80 8.93 -8.41
N PHE A 65 12.91 9.57 -7.23
CA PHE A 65 13.19 11.02 -7.09
C PHE A 65 12.37 11.88 -8.06
N LYS A 66 11.19 11.40 -8.44
CA LYS A 66 10.31 11.99 -9.46
C LYS A 66 8.90 12.02 -8.91
N ASP A 67 8.25 13.13 -9.20
CA ASP A 67 6.82 13.29 -9.02
C ASP A 67 6.07 12.34 -9.94
N VAL A 68 5.11 11.61 -9.38
CA VAL A 68 4.18 10.75 -10.11
C VAL A 68 2.79 11.36 -10.02
N TYR A 69 2.10 11.44 -11.14
CA TYR A 69 0.73 11.92 -11.25
C TYR A 69 -0.22 10.72 -11.29
N VAL A 70 -1.20 10.72 -10.39
CA VAL A 70 -2.11 9.59 -10.19
C VAL A 70 -3.54 10.12 -10.27
N GLU A 71 -4.33 9.60 -11.21
CA GLU A 71 -5.77 9.84 -11.21
C GLU A 71 -6.44 9.09 -10.05
N TYR A 72 -7.41 9.72 -9.41
CA TYR A 72 -8.09 9.15 -8.23
C TYR A 72 -8.72 7.80 -8.55
N LYS A 73 -9.33 7.65 -9.72
CA LYS A 73 -9.97 6.40 -10.19
C LYS A 73 -8.99 5.23 -10.30
N ASN A 74 -7.69 5.51 -10.47
CA ASN A 74 -6.68 4.47 -10.62
C ASN A 74 -6.14 3.99 -9.27
N ILE A 75 -6.44 4.68 -8.17
CA ILE A 75 -6.03 4.30 -6.83
C ILE A 75 -6.90 3.14 -6.37
N THR A 76 -6.28 1.97 -6.23
CA THR A 76 -6.98 0.74 -5.84
C THR A 76 -6.88 0.51 -4.33
N GLU A 77 -5.70 0.75 -3.75
CA GLU A 77 -5.47 0.45 -2.34
C GLU A 77 -4.37 1.34 -1.76
N VAL A 78 -4.48 1.65 -0.47
CA VAL A 78 -3.49 2.45 0.28
C VAL A 78 -3.19 1.74 1.61
N LYS A 79 -1.92 1.39 1.81
CA LYS A 79 -1.40 0.65 2.98
C LYS A 79 -0.31 1.44 3.69
N ILE A 80 -0.03 1.06 4.95
CA ILE A 80 1.14 1.52 5.71
C ILE A 80 2.16 0.39 5.76
N ASP A 81 3.42 0.70 5.44
CA ASP A 81 4.58 -0.17 5.65
C ASP A 81 5.43 0.43 6.78
N GLU A 82 5.55 -0.29 7.90
CA GLU A 82 6.32 0.14 9.07
C GLU A 82 7.60 -0.70 9.19
N LYS A 83 8.76 -0.02 9.22
CA LYS A 83 10.05 -0.66 9.52
C LYS A 83 10.59 -0.16 10.84
N ILE A 84 10.83 -1.09 11.76
CA ILE A 84 11.46 -0.83 13.05
C ILE A 84 12.96 -1.08 12.88
N ASN A 85 13.76 -0.02 12.99
CA ASN A 85 15.21 -0.16 13.05
C ASN A 85 15.65 0.04 14.50
N GLU A 86 16.14 -1.02 15.13
CA GLU A 86 16.72 -0.94 16.46
C GLU A 86 18.19 -0.54 16.34
N LYS A 87 18.58 0.58 16.95
CA LYS A 87 19.98 0.98 17.06
C LYS A 87 20.41 0.90 18.51
N THR A 88 21.32 -0.03 18.78
CA THR A 88 21.97 -0.16 20.08
C THR A 88 23.31 0.57 20.03
N GLN A 89 23.43 1.70 20.73
CA GLN A 89 24.74 2.34 20.94
C GLN A 89 25.29 1.91 22.30
N THR A 90 26.41 1.21 22.29
CA THR A 90 27.15 0.84 23.50
C THR A 90 28.33 1.79 23.66
N LYS A 91 28.26 2.74 24.60
CA LYS A 91 29.42 3.58 24.95
C LYS A 91 30.23 2.89 26.04
N ASN A 92 31.43 2.44 25.70
CA ASN A 92 32.43 1.97 26.66
C ASN A 92 33.19 3.18 27.23
N VAL A 93 32.81 3.67 28.41
CA VAL A 93 33.58 4.70 29.12
C VAL A 93 34.64 4.01 29.96
N GLY A 94 35.80 3.75 29.36
CA GLY A 94 36.95 3.17 30.04
C GLY A 94 38.25 3.71 29.46
N LYS A 95 38.91 4.64 30.17
CA LYS A 95 40.28 5.03 29.84
C LYS A 95 41.19 3.83 30.11
N ARG A 96 41.75 3.19 29.08
CA ARG A 96 42.99 2.41 29.22
C ARG A 96 43.72 2.27 27.88
N LYS A 97 44.98 2.71 27.89
CA LYS A 97 45.98 2.40 26.87
C LYS A 97 46.38 0.93 27.00
N GLY A 98 46.41 0.22 25.88
CA GLY A 98 47.09 -1.07 25.73
C GLY A 98 46.30 -2.30 26.16
N VAL A 99 46.51 -3.38 25.40
CA VAL A 99 46.03 -4.76 25.55
C VAL A 99 44.76 -5.10 24.77
N ILE A 100 45.02 -5.63 23.57
CA ILE A 100 44.15 -6.46 22.73
C ILE A 100 43.98 -7.82 23.45
N THR A 101 42.91 -8.57 23.14
CA THR A 101 42.66 -10.00 23.48
C THR A 101 42.30 -10.37 24.93
N ARG A 102 40.99 -10.52 25.22
CA ARG A 102 40.39 -11.80 25.65
C ARG A 102 38.87 -11.70 25.77
N SER A 103 38.25 -12.77 25.32
CA SER A 103 36.84 -13.16 25.22
C SER A 103 35.93 -12.82 26.40
N VAL A 104 34.61 -12.70 26.17
CA VAL A 104 33.55 -13.55 26.78
C VAL A 104 32.31 -13.53 25.87
N VAL A 105 31.85 -14.73 25.55
CA VAL A 105 30.59 -15.08 24.88
C VAL A 105 29.42 -14.91 25.87
N GLY A 106 28.33 -14.28 25.43
CA GLY A 106 26.98 -14.50 25.98
C GLY A 106 26.48 -13.51 27.03
N THR A 107 25.92 -12.38 26.58
CA THR A 107 24.76 -11.75 27.25
C THR A 107 23.77 -11.31 26.17
N ILE A 108 22.59 -11.90 26.18
CA ILE A 108 21.48 -11.52 25.30
C ILE A 108 20.74 -10.37 25.98
N LEU A 109 20.68 -9.21 25.33
CA LEU A 109 19.86 -8.08 25.75
C LEU A 109 18.53 -8.16 24.99
N MET A 110 17.44 -8.55 25.66
CA MET A 110 16.07 -8.37 25.16
C MET A 110 15.46 -7.07 25.74
N PRO A 111 14.63 -6.34 24.99
CA PRO A 111 14.05 -5.08 25.46
C PRO A 111 12.90 -5.35 26.45
N GLY A 112 12.91 -4.66 27.61
CA GLY A 112 11.74 -4.57 28.50
C GLY A 112 12.00 -4.94 29.96
N VAL A 113 12.52 -6.13 30.26
CA VAL A 113 12.78 -6.59 31.64
C VAL A 113 13.79 -7.74 31.67
N GLY A 114 14.88 -7.56 32.43
CA GLY A 114 15.70 -8.65 33.00
C GLY A 114 16.87 -9.18 32.16
N THR A 115 18.09 -8.74 32.48
CA THR A 115 19.34 -9.40 32.08
C THR A 115 19.68 -10.50 33.09
N VAL A 116 19.79 -11.77 32.66
CA VAL A 116 20.27 -12.87 33.53
C VAL A 116 21.79 -12.79 33.66
N VAL A 117 22.27 -12.79 34.90
CA VAL A 117 23.68 -12.71 35.28
C VAL A 117 24.34 -14.09 35.11
N GLY A 118 25.15 -14.25 34.06
CA GLY A 118 26.17 -15.30 34.01
C GLY A 118 27.44 -14.81 34.69
N GLY A 119 27.71 -15.30 35.90
CA GLY A 119 28.78 -14.82 36.76
C GLY A 119 30.18 -15.08 36.21
N LEU A 120 31.08 -14.11 36.40
CA LEU A 120 32.49 -14.28 36.79
C LEU A 120 33.03 -12.91 37.24
N THR A 121 33.20 -12.78 38.56
CA THR A 121 34.22 -12.02 39.31
C THR A 121 35.01 -10.94 38.56
N ALA A 122 34.71 -9.67 38.84
CA ALA A 122 35.68 -8.68 39.34
C ALA A 122 34.97 -7.34 39.62
N LYS A 123 35.06 -6.88 40.87
CA LYS A 123 34.55 -5.60 41.37
C LYS A 123 35.26 -4.43 40.66
N LYS A 124 34.65 -3.88 39.61
CA LYS A 124 34.98 -2.55 39.07
C LYS A 124 33.74 -1.93 38.45
N GLU A 125 33.28 -0.82 39.00
CA GLU A 125 32.11 -0.08 38.53
C GLU A 125 32.41 0.58 37.17
N ASN A 126 32.26 -0.19 36.10
CA ASN A 126 32.11 0.38 34.77
C ASN A 126 30.60 0.59 34.57
N LYS A 127 30.17 1.84 34.60
CA LYS A 127 28.78 2.23 34.33
C LYS A 127 28.50 1.99 32.84
N ILE A 128 28.11 0.77 32.47
CA ILE A 128 27.69 0.43 31.11
C ILE A 128 26.32 1.06 30.88
N GLN A 129 26.26 2.18 30.17
CA GLN A 129 25.01 2.74 29.67
C GLN A 129 24.80 2.24 28.25
N SER A 130 23.83 1.34 28.07
CA SER A 130 23.28 1.02 26.75
C SER A 130 22.03 1.85 26.57
N ILE A 131 21.97 2.65 25.51
CA ILE A 131 20.75 3.32 25.08
C ILE A 131 20.34 2.64 23.79
N THR A 132 19.25 1.89 23.84
CA THR A 132 18.60 1.32 22.65
C THR A 132 17.56 2.33 22.19
N THR A 133 17.78 2.92 21.02
CA THR A 133 16.80 3.82 20.39
C THR A 133 16.11 3.07 19.26
N GLN A 134 14.79 3.05 19.27
CA GLN A 134 13.98 2.51 18.18
C GLN A 134 13.65 3.65 17.20
N ASP A 135 14.16 3.57 15.97
CA ASP A 135 13.75 4.45 14.87
C ASP A 135 12.61 3.77 14.10
N ILE A 136 11.35 4.20 14.29
CA ILE A 136 10.20 3.73 13.51
C ILE A 136 10.12 4.54 12.21
N LYS A 137 10.35 3.89 11.07
CA LYS A 137 10.17 4.51 9.74
C LYS A 137 8.88 4.00 9.11
N ARG A 138 7.87 4.86 9.02
CA ARG A 138 6.58 4.59 8.36
C ARG A 138 6.61 5.05 6.90
N LYS A 139 5.95 4.29 6.02
CA LYS A 139 5.74 4.63 4.61
C LYS A 139 4.30 4.36 4.20
N ILE A 140 3.82 5.13 3.24
CA ILE A 140 2.57 4.85 2.54
C ILE A 140 2.92 4.03 1.30
N VAL A 141 2.21 2.91 1.13
CA VAL A 141 2.23 2.08 -0.07
C VAL A 141 0.92 2.32 -0.81
N LEU A 142 1.00 3.01 -1.94
CA LEU A 142 -0.14 3.27 -2.81
C LEU A 142 -0.10 2.31 -3.99
N ILE A 143 -1.20 1.57 -4.19
CA ILE A 143 -1.38 0.62 -5.28
C ILE A 143 -2.32 1.24 -6.30
N GLN A 144 -1.87 1.25 -7.56
CA GLN A 144 -2.62 1.77 -8.69
C GLN A 144 -2.76 0.74 -9.81
N ASN A 145 -3.88 0.82 -10.52
CA ASN A 145 -4.18 -0.04 -11.67
C ASN A 145 -3.43 0.42 -12.93
N THR A 146 -2.11 0.21 -12.96
CA THR A 146 -1.28 0.51 -14.14
C THR A 146 -0.35 -0.66 -14.49
N PRO A 147 -0.07 -0.89 -15.78
CA PRO A 147 0.67 -2.08 -16.24
C PRO A 147 2.20 -2.02 -16.02
N TYR A 148 2.75 -0.90 -15.53
CA TYR A 148 4.20 -0.73 -15.35
C TYR A 148 4.59 -0.34 -13.92
N GLN A 149 3.90 0.62 -13.29
CA GLN A 149 4.27 1.14 -11.98
C GLN A 149 3.11 1.06 -10.99
N SER A 150 2.61 -0.15 -10.75
CA SER A 150 1.44 -0.37 -9.90
C SER A 150 1.67 -0.05 -8.42
N LEU A 151 2.91 0.02 -7.93
CA LEU A 151 3.20 0.26 -6.51
C LEU A 151 4.08 1.48 -6.32
N LEU A 152 3.59 2.45 -5.55
CA LEU A 152 4.29 3.68 -5.18
C LEU A 152 4.60 3.68 -3.68
N LYS A 153 5.85 3.97 -3.33
CA LYS A 153 6.29 4.15 -1.94
C LYS A 153 6.50 5.63 -1.67
N ILE A 154 5.76 6.14 -0.70
CA ILE A 154 5.70 7.56 -0.35
C ILE A 154 6.06 7.67 1.14
N THR A 155 6.78 8.72 1.50
CA THR A 155 7.05 9.02 2.92
C THR A 155 5.74 9.23 3.67
N TYR A 156 5.62 8.63 4.86
CA TYR A 156 4.38 8.73 5.63
C TYR A 156 4.08 10.17 6.04
N ASN A 157 2.84 10.57 5.78
CA ASN A 157 2.22 11.80 6.27
C ASN A 157 0.75 11.47 6.56
N GLU A 158 0.28 11.79 7.77
CA GLU A 158 -1.04 11.40 8.25
C GLU A 158 -2.17 12.04 7.44
N GLU A 159 -2.09 13.34 7.15
CA GLU A 159 -3.07 14.06 6.33
C GLU A 159 -3.14 13.47 4.91
N LEU A 160 -1.98 13.14 4.33
CA LEU A 160 -1.91 12.53 3.00
C LEU A 160 -2.56 11.15 2.99
N PHE A 161 -2.26 10.33 4.00
CA PHE A 161 -2.84 9.00 4.13
C PHE A 161 -4.37 9.07 4.28
N SER A 162 -4.87 9.97 5.12
CA SER A 162 -6.31 10.22 5.29
C SER A 162 -6.98 10.71 4.00
N LYS A 163 -6.34 11.62 3.27
CA LYS A 163 -6.83 12.08 1.95
C LYS A 163 -6.92 10.94 0.95
N LEU A 164 -5.87 10.12 0.86
CA LEU A 164 -5.83 8.96 -0.04
C LEU A 164 -6.89 7.92 0.30
N LYS A 165 -7.17 7.68 1.58
CA LYS A 165 -8.28 6.83 2.02
C LYS A 165 -9.65 7.40 1.65
N SER A 166 -9.86 8.70 1.88
CA SER A 166 -11.10 9.37 1.48
C SER A 166 -11.34 9.26 -0.03
N ILE A 167 -10.30 9.38 -0.85
CA ILE A 167 -10.40 9.19 -2.30
C ILE A 167 -10.90 7.78 -2.65
N ILE A 168 -10.36 6.74 -2.00
CA ILE A 168 -10.81 5.35 -2.22
C ILE A 168 -12.27 5.20 -1.82
N ASN A 169 -12.67 5.72 -0.66
CA ASN A 169 -14.06 5.62 -0.19
C ASN A 169 -15.04 6.32 -1.15
N ASN A 170 -14.69 7.49 -1.65
CA ASN A 170 -15.53 8.20 -2.62
C ASN A 170 -15.61 7.46 -3.97
N ASN A 171 -14.55 6.74 -4.36
CA ASN A 171 -14.58 5.88 -5.55
C ASN A 171 -15.47 4.63 -5.35
N THR A 172 -15.68 4.18 -4.11
CA THR A 172 -16.60 3.07 -3.81
C THR A 172 -18.04 3.54 -3.68
N GLU A 173 -18.29 4.72 -3.10
CA GLU A 173 -19.63 5.31 -2.95
C GLU A 173 -20.24 5.73 -4.31
N THR A 174 -19.41 6.03 -5.31
CA THR A 174 -19.89 6.30 -6.69
C THR A 174 -20.45 5.06 -7.40
N VAL A 175 -20.27 3.86 -6.84
CA VAL A 175 -20.94 2.63 -7.30
C VAL A 175 -22.34 2.48 -6.67
N GLU A 176 -22.58 3.09 -5.52
CA GLU A 176 -23.89 3.05 -4.82
C GLU A 176 -24.79 4.25 -5.19
N GLU A 177 -24.21 5.41 -5.51
CA GLU A 177 -24.98 6.61 -5.88
C GLU A 177 -25.36 6.71 -7.37
N THR A 178 -24.81 5.85 -8.24
CA THR A 178 -25.25 5.76 -9.65
C THR A 178 -26.48 4.86 -9.84
N ILE A 179 -26.98 4.20 -8.79
CA ILE A 179 -28.21 3.38 -8.85
C ILE A 179 -29.49 4.24 -8.65
N TYR A 180 -29.38 5.47 -8.12
CA TYR A 180 -30.57 6.28 -7.79
C TYR A 180 -30.75 7.54 -8.65
N LYS A 181 -30.12 7.61 -9.83
CA LYS A 181 -30.33 8.76 -10.72
C LYS A 181 -30.03 8.48 -12.19
N GLU A 182 -30.59 7.41 -12.75
CA GLU A 182 -30.90 7.38 -14.17
C GLU A 182 -32.37 7.03 -14.38
N GLU A 183 -32.90 7.65 -15.42
CA GLU A 183 -34.31 7.81 -15.70
C GLU A 183 -35.00 6.48 -16.00
N ARG A 184 -36.23 6.41 -15.52
CA ARG A 184 -37.32 5.49 -15.88
C ARG A 184 -37.17 4.82 -17.26
N THR A 185 -36.55 3.64 -17.26
CA THR A 185 -36.98 2.46 -18.02
C THR A 185 -36.18 1.27 -17.49
N ASP A 186 -36.62 0.69 -16.37
CA ASP A 186 -36.21 -0.68 -16.05
C ASP A 186 -37.44 -1.45 -15.58
N ASN A 187 -37.75 -2.51 -16.32
CA ASN A 187 -38.97 -3.28 -16.23
C ASN A 187 -38.90 -4.24 -15.03
N GLY A 188 -38.91 -3.69 -13.82
CA GLY A 188 -38.95 -4.46 -12.56
C GLY A 188 -37.70 -5.30 -12.28
N LEU A 189 -36.64 -5.21 -13.07
CA LEU A 189 -35.46 -6.08 -12.93
C LEU A 189 -34.64 -5.75 -11.68
N SER A 190 -34.44 -4.45 -11.39
CA SER A 190 -33.80 -3.98 -10.16
C SER A 190 -34.51 -4.47 -8.89
N ASP A 191 -35.85 -4.41 -8.90
CA ASP A 191 -36.68 -4.79 -7.77
C ASP A 191 -36.66 -6.32 -7.55
N LEU A 192 -36.52 -7.10 -8.62
CA LEU A 192 -36.35 -8.55 -8.55
C LEU A 192 -34.98 -8.96 -7.99
N ILE A 193 -33.92 -8.20 -8.30
CA ILE A 193 -32.57 -8.45 -7.78
C ILE A 193 -32.56 -8.20 -6.26
N ALA A 194 -33.09 -7.05 -5.82
CA ALA A 194 -33.20 -6.72 -4.40
C ALA A 194 -34.07 -7.74 -3.64
N LEU A 195 -35.20 -8.16 -4.23
CA LEU A 195 -36.07 -9.17 -3.63
C LEU A 195 -35.37 -10.53 -3.48
N LYS A 196 -34.52 -10.92 -4.44
CA LYS A 196 -33.74 -12.16 -4.38
C LYS A 196 -32.66 -12.11 -3.31
N GLU A 197 -31.98 -10.97 -3.16
CA GLU A 197 -30.98 -10.81 -2.10
C GLU A 197 -31.60 -10.92 -0.70
N LEU A 198 -32.78 -10.34 -0.48
CA LEU A 198 -33.50 -10.48 0.80
C LEU A 198 -33.91 -11.93 1.10
N PHE A 199 -34.27 -12.69 0.07
CA PHE A 199 -34.58 -14.11 0.20
C PHE A 199 -33.31 -14.94 0.48
N ASP A 200 -32.23 -14.70 -0.26
CA ASP A 200 -30.94 -15.39 -0.07
C ASP A 200 -30.32 -15.09 1.31
N GLN A 201 -30.60 -13.92 1.89
CA GLN A 201 -30.22 -13.54 3.27
C GLN A 201 -31.15 -14.13 4.33
N GLY A 202 -32.23 -14.82 3.94
CA GLY A 202 -33.22 -15.41 4.84
C GLY A 202 -34.08 -14.38 5.59
N ILE A 203 -34.12 -13.14 5.11
CA ILE A 203 -34.89 -12.04 5.72
C ILE A 203 -36.38 -12.18 5.39
N ILE A 204 -36.70 -12.70 4.21
CA ILE A 204 -38.06 -12.99 3.76
C ILE A 204 -38.24 -14.47 3.49
N THR A 205 -39.49 -14.94 3.59
CA THR A 205 -39.82 -16.35 3.32
C THR A 205 -40.04 -16.59 1.81
N GLN A 206 -40.04 -17.87 1.40
CA GLN A 206 -40.32 -18.25 0.01
C GLN A 206 -41.69 -17.76 -0.45
N GLU A 207 -42.69 -17.76 0.43
CA GLU A 207 -44.05 -17.30 0.14
C GLU A 207 -44.08 -15.78 -0.11
N ASP A 208 -43.35 -15.00 0.69
CA ASP A 208 -43.23 -13.55 0.51
C ASP A 208 -42.49 -13.17 -0.77
N PHE A 209 -41.45 -13.95 -1.11
CA PHE A 209 -40.68 -13.79 -2.34
C PHE A 209 -41.55 -14.01 -3.57
N ASP A 210 -42.30 -15.12 -3.62
CA ASP A 210 -43.12 -15.44 -4.80
C ASP A 210 -44.31 -14.49 -4.98
N ALA A 211 -44.92 -14.01 -3.88
CA ALA A 211 -45.99 -13.02 -3.93
C ALA A 211 -45.51 -11.67 -4.51
N LYS A 212 -44.38 -11.15 -4.01
CA LYS A 212 -43.82 -9.87 -4.48
C LYS A 212 -43.26 -9.97 -5.90
N LYS A 213 -42.67 -11.11 -6.26
CA LYS A 213 -42.20 -11.37 -7.63
C LYS A 213 -43.32 -11.32 -8.66
N LYS A 214 -44.49 -11.90 -8.37
CA LYS A 214 -45.66 -11.82 -9.26
C LYS A 214 -46.17 -10.39 -9.41
N GLN A 215 -46.23 -9.65 -8.29
CA GLN A 215 -46.64 -8.25 -8.30
C GLN A 215 -45.71 -7.38 -9.16
N ILE A 216 -44.40 -7.58 -9.08
CA ILE A 216 -43.40 -6.84 -9.88
C ILE A 216 -43.48 -7.23 -11.37
N LEU A 217 -43.79 -8.49 -11.67
CA LEU A 217 -43.94 -8.98 -13.04
C LEU A 217 -45.34 -8.73 -13.64
N GLY A 218 -46.29 -8.20 -12.86
CA GLY A 218 -47.66 -7.91 -13.30
C GLY A 218 -48.51 -9.15 -13.62
N LEU A 219 -48.26 -10.26 -12.91
CA LEU A 219 -48.89 -11.59 -13.12
C LEU A 219 -49.91 -11.96 -12.03
#